data_AF-A0A940J1W3-F1
#
_entry.id   AF-A0A940J1W3-F1
#
_cell.length_a   1.000
_cell.length_b   1.000
_cell.length_c   1.000
_cell.angle_alpha   90.00
_cell.angle_beta   90.00
_cell.angle_gamma   90.00
#
_symmetry.space_group_name_H-M   'P 1'
#
loop_
_entity.id
_entity.type
_entity.pdbx_description
1 polymer ?
#
loop_
_entity_poly.entity_id
_entity_poly.type
_entity_poly.pdbx_seq_one_letter_code
_entity_poly.pdbx_strand_id
1 'polypeptide(L)'
;MFSISRFFRFLSLPGFGSRRSAERKMGQIRTAMLSLLQVHGGHSVQRVAQRVRFAGDLEALWYLRQDVLTALSAVDGEVAARRQMRQINRLFKGGLPNTMGPRTHHRITT
;
A
#
# COMPACT_ATOMS: atom_id res chain seq x y z
N MET A 1 -20.81 5.70 9.56
CA MET A 1 -20.54 4.30 9.17
C MET A 1 -19.04 4.07 9.15
N PHE A 2 -18.48 3.61 10.27
CA PHE A 2 -17.08 3.22 10.36
C PHE A 2 -16.96 1.78 9.85
N SER A 3 -16.25 1.59 8.73
CA SER A 3 -16.06 0.26 8.16
C SER A 3 -15.08 -0.52 9.02
N ILE A 4 -15.65 -1.49 9.74
CA ILE A 4 -14.96 -2.53 10.49
C ILE A 4 -14.28 -3.46 9.48
N SER A 5 -12.95 -3.42 9.38
CA SER A 5 -12.20 -4.55 8.81
C SER A 5 -11.77 -5.45 9.97
N ARG A 6 -12.64 -6.42 10.25
CA ARG A 6 -12.56 -7.49 11.26
C ARG A 6 -11.44 -8.48 10.90
N PHE A 7 -10.54 -8.75 11.84
CA PHE A 7 -10.45 -9.97 12.66
C PHE A 7 -9.66 -11.15 12.06
N PHE A 8 -8.53 -11.44 12.73
CA PHE A 8 -7.71 -12.66 12.82
C PHE A 8 -7.00 -13.25 11.58
N ARG A 9 -5.68 -13.35 11.73
CA ARG A 9 -4.98 -14.62 11.44
C ARG A 9 -4.18 -15.04 12.69
N PHE A 10 -4.72 -16.05 13.36
CA PHE A 10 -4.18 -16.70 14.56
C PHE A 10 -3.12 -17.75 14.15
N LEU A 11 -2.06 -17.84 14.97
CA LEU A 11 -0.95 -18.81 15.03
C LEU A 11 -0.28 -19.32 13.73
N SER A 12 0.96 -18.85 13.51
CA SER A 12 2.08 -19.68 13.06
C SER A 12 3.40 -19.00 13.49
N LEU A 13 4.07 -19.59 14.48
CA LEU A 13 5.50 -19.38 14.79
C LEU A 13 6.21 -20.60 14.19
N PRO A 14 7.18 -20.44 13.28
CA PRO A 14 8.49 -19.87 13.60
C PRO A 14 8.96 -18.82 12.58
N GLY A 15 9.29 -17.60 13.01
CA GLY A 15 9.69 -16.54 12.08
C GLY A 15 9.92 -15.16 12.68
N PHE A 16 10.51 -15.07 13.88
CA PHE A 16 10.74 -13.78 14.54
C PHE A 16 11.55 -12.77 13.68
N GLY A 17 12.45 -13.25 12.82
CA GLY A 17 13.19 -12.41 11.88
C GLY A 17 12.35 -11.92 10.68
N SER A 18 11.53 -12.80 10.09
CA SER A 18 10.72 -12.47 8.92
C SER A 18 9.56 -11.55 9.27
N ARG A 19 8.91 -11.75 10.42
CA ARG A 19 7.83 -10.86 10.91
C ARG A 19 8.35 -9.45 11.20
N ARG A 20 9.48 -9.31 11.90
CA ARG A 20 10.09 -8.00 12.19
C ARG A 20 10.52 -7.27 10.91
N SER A 21 11.06 -8.01 9.93
CA SER A 21 11.41 -7.46 8.62
C SER A 21 10.17 -6.97 7.86
N ALA A 22 9.08 -7.75 7.89
CA ALA A 22 7.80 -7.37 7.28
C ALA A 22 7.17 -6.14 7.94
N GLU A 23 7.20 -6.05 9.28
CA GLU A 23 6.74 -4.88 10.04
C GLU A 23 7.55 -3.63 9.71
N ARG A 24 8.88 -3.74 9.61
CA ARG A 24 9.75 -2.64 9.19
C ARG A 24 9.43 -2.18 7.77
N LYS A 25 9.28 -3.12 6.83
CA LYS A 25 8.92 -2.81 5.43
C LYS A 25 7.55 -2.15 5.34
N MET A 26 6.57 -2.64 6.09
CA MET A 26 5.24 -2.04 6.20
C MET A 26 5.33 -0.63 6.76
N GLY A 27 6.11 -0.41 7.83
CA GLY A 27 6.35 0.91 8.40
C GLY A 27 6.97 1.88 7.40
N GLN A 28 7.98 1.45 6.64
CA GLN A 28 8.62 2.25 5.59
C GLN A 28 7.62 2.67 4.50
N ILE A 29 6.79 1.74 4.03
CA ILE A 29 5.75 2.01 3.02
C ILE A 29 4.70 2.97 3.56
N ARG A 30 4.22 2.73 4.79
CA ARG A 30 3.24 3.61 5.46
C ARG A 30 3.78 5.03 5.55
N THR A 31 5.01 5.20 6.03
CA THR A 31 5.64 6.52 6.13
C THR A 31 5.76 7.18 4.76
N ALA A 32 6.22 6.46 3.74
CA ALA A 32 6.36 7.02 2.39
C ALA A 32 5.01 7.48 1.80
N MET A 33 3.94 6.69 1.97
CA MET A 33 2.59 7.07 1.53
C MET A 33 2.07 8.30 2.29
N LEU A 34 2.29 8.36 3.61
CA LEU A 34 1.89 9.51 4.43
C LEU A 34 2.68 10.78 4.07
N SER A 35 3.98 10.67 3.81
CA SER A 35 4.80 11.82 3.40
C SER A 35 4.33 12.40 2.07
N LEU A 36 3.92 11.57 1.11
CA LEU A 36 3.30 12.07 -0.12
C LEU A 36 2.00 12.82 0.19
N LEU A 37 1.10 12.22 0.98
CA LEU A 37 -0.20 12.83 1.30
C LEU A 37 -0.09 14.12 2.15
N GLN A 38 0.91 14.24 3.02
CA GLN A 38 1.09 15.42 3.89
C GLN A 38 1.39 16.72 3.13
N VAL A 39 1.95 16.62 1.92
CA VAL A 39 2.22 17.79 1.07
C VAL A 39 0.92 18.41 0.53
N HIS A 40 -0.17 17.64 0.51
CA HIS A 40 -1.42 18.04 -0.13
C HIS A 40 -2.52 18.28 0.91
N GLY A 41 -3.26 19.38 0.72
CA GLY A 41 -4.47 19.68 1.50
C GLY A 41 -5.71 18.94 0.97
N GLY A 42 -6.80 19.01 1.73
CA GLY A 42 -8.13 18.59 1.27
C GLY A 42 -8.70 17.34 1.95
N HIS A 43 -10.04 17.28 2.01
CA HIS A 43 -10.77 16.23 2.73
C HIS A 43 -10.53 14.82 2.16
N SER A 44 -10.37 14.68 0.84
CA SER A 44 -10.07 13.40 0.18
C SER A 44 -8.71 12.86 0.60
N VAL A 45 -7.68 13.70 0.56
CA VAL A 45 -6.31 13.40 0.99
C VAL A 45 -6.27 13.03 2.47
N GLN A 46 -6.96 13.78 3.33
CA GLN A 46 -7.04 13.50 4.77
C GLN A 46 -7.69 12.15 5.07
N ARG A 47 -8.80 11.82 4.39
CA ARG A 47 -9.49 10.53 4.56
C ARG A 47 -8.57 9.37 4.17
N VAL A 48 -7.85 9.48 3.04
CA VAL A 48 -6.90 8.45 2.60
C VAL A 48 -5.72 8.34 3.56
N ALA A 49 -5.19 9.47 4.06
CA ALA A 49 -4.09 9.48 5.03
C ALA A 49 -4.45 8.76 6.33
N GLN A 50 -5.68 8.92 6.82
CA GLN A 50 -6.15 8.14 7.98
C GLN A 50 -6.19 6.64 7.69
N ARG A 51 -6.70 6.23 6.53
CA ARG A 51 -6.75 4.80 6.15
C ARG A 51 -5.34 4.20 6.03
N VAL A 52 -4.38 4.94 5.47
CA VAL A 52 -2.97 4.54 5.40
C VAL A 52 -2.36 4.41 6.80
N ARG A 53 -2.64 5.36 7.70
CA ARG A 53 -2.13 5.34 9.08
C ARG A 53 -2.55 4.09 9.84
N PHE A 54 -3.80 3.66 9.65
CA PHE A 54 -4.39 2.53 10.38
C PHE A 54 -4.41 1.21 9.59
N ALA A 55 -3.79 1.14 8.42
CA ALA A 55 -3.67 -0.11 7.67
C ALA A 55 -2.93 -1.17 8.51
N GLY A 56 -3.59 -2.31 8.74
CA GLY A 56 -3.12 -3.37 9.65
C GLY A 56 -2.08 -4.31 9.06
N ASP A 57 -1.95 -4.34 7.75
CA ASP A 57 -1.02 -5.22 7.05
C ASP A 57 -0.55 -4.60 5.71
N LEU A 58 0.37 -5.31 5.05
CA LEU A 58 0.97 -4.87 3.79
C LEU A 58 -0.01 -4.95 2.60
N GLU A 59 -0.96 -5.89 2.64
CA GLU A 59 -1.99 -6.05 1.61
C GLU A 59 -2.98 -4.88 1.64
N ALA A 60 -3.40 -4.44 2.82
CA ALA A 60 -4.21 -3.24 3.01
C ALA A 60 -3.52 -1.99 2.43
N LEU A 61 -2.22 -1.81 2.69
CA LEU A 61 -1.43 -0.73 2.08
C LEU A 61 -1.35 -0.86 0.56
N TRP A 62 -1.25 -2.08 0.02
CA TRP A 62 -1.23 -2.32 -1.41
C TRP A 62 -2.53 -1.91 -2.09
N TYR A 63 -3.69 -2.21 -1.50
CA TYR A 63 -4.96 -1.74 -2.05
C TYR A 63 -5.11 -0.22 -1.93
N LEU A 64 -4.65 0.36 -0.81
CA LEU A 64 -4.68 1.81 -0.60
C LEU A 64 -3.82 2.58 -1.59
N ARG A 65 -2.86 1.96 -2.30
CA ARG A 65 -2.06 2.65 -3.34
C ARG A 65 -2.95 3.29 -4.42
N GLN A 66 -4.07 2.66 -4.75
CA GLN A 66 -5.00 3.17 -5.76
C GLN A 66 -5.78 4.38 -5.24
N ASP A 67 -6.17 4.34 -3.96
CA ASP A 67 -6.82 5.46 -3.29
C ASP A 67 -5.88 6.67 -3.16
N VAL A 68 -4.59 6.41 -2.85
CA VAL A 68 -3.56 7.47 -2.84
C VAL A 68 -3.37 8.05 -4.23
N LEU A 69 -3.26 7.21 -5.28
CA LEU A 69 -3.16 7.70 -6.66
C LEU A 69 -4.35 8.60 -7.00
N THR A 70 -5.57 8.15 -6.71
CA THR A 70 -6.80 8.90 -7.01
C THR A 70 -6.83 10.24 -6.29
N ALA A 71 -6.45 10.25 -5.01
CA ALA A 71 -6.38 11.48 -4.21
C ALA A 71 -5.33 12.46 -4.74
N LEU A 72 -4.14 11.97 -5.11
CA LEU A 72 -3.06 12.80 -5.68
C LEU A 72 -3.43 13.31 -7.07
N SER A 73 -4.04 12.48 -7.93
CA SER A 73 -4.46 12.87 -9.27
C SER A 73 -5.51 13.98 -9.25
N ALA A 74 -6.35 14.03 -8.22
CA ALA A 74 -7.32 15.11 -8.03
C ALA A 74 -6.69 16.44 -7.64
N VAL A 75 -5.47 16.44 -7.08
CA VAL A 75 -4.77 17.65 -6.61
C VAL A 75 -3.71 18.11 -7.62
N ASP A 76 -2.83 17.20 -8.04
CA ASP A 76 -1.66 17.50 -8.88
C ASP A 76 -1.84 17.10 -10.36
N GLY A 77 -2.93 16.40 -10.68
CA GLY A 77 -3.14 15.78 -11.98
C GLY A 77 -2.50 14.38 -12.11
N GLU A 78 -3.06 13.58 -13.02
CA GLU A 78 -2.73 12.16 -13.18
C GLU A 78 -1.24 11.90 -13.48
N VAL A 79 -0.60 12.74 -14.30
CA VAL A 79 0.80 12.55 -14.70
C VAL A 79 1.75 12.74 -13.52
N ALA A 80 1.54 13.79 -12.72
CA ALA A 80 2.34 14.08 -11.53
C ALA A 80 2.15 13.00 -10.47
N ALA A 81 0.89 12.63 -10.21
CA ALA A 81 0.53 11.57 -9.26
C ALA A 81 1.18 10.22 -9.63
N ARG A 82 1.12 9.82 -10.92
CA ARG A 82 1.80 8.61 -11.41
C ARG A 82 3.30 8.67 -11.20
N ARG A 83 3.94 9.83 -11.40
CA ARG A 83 5.38 10.00 -11.18
C ARG A 83 5.75 9.78 -9.72
N GLN A 84 5.02 10.39 -8.79
CA GLN A 84 5.20 10.20 -7.34
C GLN A 84 4.97 8.72 -6.94
N MET A 85 3.94 8.09 -7.50
CA MET A 85 3.57 6.70 -7.18
C MET A 85 4.61 5.66 -7.60
N ARG A 86 5.50 5.97 -8.57
CA ARG A 86 6.57 5.04 -8.98
C ARG A 86 7.48 4.64 -7.83
N GLN A 87 7.78 5.56 -6.91
CA GLN A 87 8.60 5.27 -5.75
C GLN A 87 7.89 4.32 -4.77
N ILE A 88 6.61 4.57 -4.51
CA ILE A 88 5.78 3.71 -3.64
C ILE A 88 5.66 2.30 -4.21
N ASN A 89 5.34 2.18 -5.51
CA ASN A 89 5.20 0.89 -6.17
C ASN A 89 6.49 0.05 -6.11
N ARG A 90 7.67 0.69 -6.09
CA ARG A 90 8.95 -0.02 -5.94
C ARG A 90 9.11 -0.63 -4.54
N LEU A 91 8.62 0.03 -3.49
CA LEU A 91 8.73 -0.49 -2.12
C LEU A 91 7.91 -1.78 -1.91
N PHE A 92 6.85 -1.97 -2.68
CA PHE A 92 6.05 -3.19 -2.66
C PHE A 92 6.71 -4.40 -3.34
N LYS A 93 7.73 -4.18 -4.19
CA LYS A 93 8.44 -5.28 -4.86
C LYS A 93 9.08 -6.21 -3.84
N GLY A 94 8.92 -7.52 -4.04
CA GLY A 94 9.45 -8.56 -3.15
C GLY A 94 8.91 -8.53 -1.72
N GLY A 95 7.81 -7.82 -1.44
CA GLY A 95 7.15 -7.81 -0.13
C GLY A 95 5.76 -8.42 -0.14
N LEU A 96 5.12 -8.49 -1.31
CA LEU A 96 3.77 -8.99 -1.47
C LEU A 96 3.74 -10.50 -1.71
N PRO A 97 2.66 -11.19 -1.33
CA PRO A 97 2.43 -12.55 -1.76
C PRO A 97 2.43 -12.62 -3.30
N ASN A 98 2.92 -13.74 -3.85
CA ASN A 98 3.06 -13.95 -5.30
C ASN A 98 1.74 -13.76 -6.08
N THR A 99 0.59 -13.80 -5.39
CA THR A 99 -0.75 -13.60 -5.96
C THR A 99 -1.09 -12.15 -6.30
N MET A 100 -0.33 -11.16 -5.80
CA MET A 100 -0.60 -9.72 -6.00
C MET A 100 0.34 -9.03 -6.98
N GLY A 101 1.35 -9.75 -7.48
CA GLY A 101 2.21 -9.26 -8.55
C GLY A 101 1.51 -9.30 -9.91
N PRO A 102 2.06 -8.60 -10.92
CA PRO A 102 1.63 -8.78 -12.31
C PRO A 102 1.63 -10.27 -12.65
N ARG A 103 0.49 -10.81 -13.08
CA ARG A 103 0.39 -12.21 -13.50
C ARG A 103 1.23 -12.38 -14.76
N THR A 104 2.33 -13.11 -14.67
CA THR A 104 3.09 -13.53 -15.85
C THR A 104 2.24 -14.56 -16.59
N HIS A 105 1.51 -14.11 -17.61
CA HIS A 105 0.74 -14.98 -18.48
C HIS A 105 1.74 -15.84 -19.26
N HIS A 106 2.02 -17.05 -18.77
CA HIS A 106 2.75 -18.03 -19.55
C HIS A 106 1.84 -18.39 -20.72
N ARG A 107 2.17 -17.84 -21.90
CA ARG A 107 1.52 -18.22 -23.14
C ARG A 107 1.82 -19.70 -23.33
N ILE A 108 0.82 -20.55 -23.14
CA ILE A 108 0.89 -21.96 -23.50
C ILE A 108 0.95 -21.97 -25.02
N THR A 109 2.16 -22.07 -25.56
CA THR A 109 2.40 -22.38 -26.97
C THR A 109 2.37 -23.89 -27.10
N THR A 110 1.25 -24.41 -27.61
CA THR A 110 1.12 -25.75 -28.20
C THR A 110 1.19 -25.64 -29.70
#